data_AF-A0A959DNC1-F1
#
_entry.id   AF-A0A959DNC1-F1
#
_cell.length_a   1.000
_cell.length_b   1.000
_cell.length_c   1.000
_cell.angle_alpha   90.00
_cell.angle_beta   90.00
_cell.angle_gamma   90.00
#
_symmetry.space_group_name_H-M   'P 1'
#
loop_
_entity.id
_entity.type
_entity.pdbx_description
1 polymer ?
#
loop_
_entity_poly.entity_id
_entity_poly.type
_entity_poly.pdbx_seq_one_letter_code
_entity_poly.pdbx_strand_id
1 'polypeptide(L)'
;MSVHHLYRFLICTVVCLTAVFIKAQDAAIHYLDVLDLKNGSRLTGTITRIESDSVYVFKLVTGATLYIHSRTVKRLYQKVQGGPLLLKSYNFRERGWYGLIQMDFMDGQAVNSPLIPGFGLNAQVGYRLQRLYGFSGGVRYSQFNLQSVEKVLAGYGEVRGYLLPRQVSPFYALAAGFGWTYVRSGNILNASGGFYWSPQIGLRLGAFRNTVATIGIGYQFQRAAFNYNISQWDRRTLEKRIEFRRLTLSTGLLF
;
A
#
# COMPACT_ATOMS: atom_id res chain seq x y z
N MET A 1 28.43 4.58 11.11
CA MET A 1 27.36 3.70 11.63
C MET A 1 27.87 2.26 11.53
N SER A 2 28.16 1.61 12.66
CA SER A 2 28.86 0.31 12.69
C SER A 2 28.00 -0.82 12.11
N VAL A 3 28.61 -1.72 11.32
CA VAL A 3 27.98 -2.85 10.61
C VAL A 3 27.15 -3.75 11.54
N HIS A 4 27.53 -3.84 12.81
CA HIS A 4 26.80 -4.60 13.81
C HIS A 4 25.42 -4.02 14.17
N HIS A 5 25.22 -2.70 14.06
CA HIS A 5 23.92 -2.09 14.30
C HIS A 5 22.94 -2.32 13.15
N LEU A 6 23.43 -2.38 11.92
CA LEU A 6 22.62 -2.67 10.73
C LEU A 6 22.04 -4.09 10.79
N TYR A 7 22.85 -5.06 11.21
CA TYR A 7 22.44 -6.47 11.30
C TYR A 7 21.38 -6.69 12.39
N ARG A 8 21.54 -6.05 13.55
CA ARG A 8 20.54 -6.10 14.64
C ARG A 8 19.21 -5.48 14.23
N PHE A 9 19.24 -4.39 13.47
CA PHE A 9 18.03 -3.72 12.98
C PHE A 9 17.29 -4.59 11.95
N LEU A 10 18.02 -5.25 11.05
CA LEU A 10 17.45 -6.13 10.03
C LEU A 10 16.83 -7.40 10.62
N ILE A 11 17.44 -7.99 11.66
CA ILE A 11 16.85 -9.12 12.38
C ILE A 11 15.57 -8.68 13.10
N CYS A 12 15.58 -7.53 13.78
CA CYS A 12 14.39 -7.02 14.45
C CYS A 12 13.24 -6.73 13.47
N THR A 13 13.51 -6.17 12.29
CA THR A 13 12.44 -5.92 11.30
C THR A 13 11.86 -7.21 10.74
N VAL A 14 12.69 -8.23 10.48
CA VAL A 14 12.21 -9.56 10.04
C VAL A 14 11.39 -10.26 11.14
N VAL A 15 11.81 -10.18 12.40
CA VAL A 15 11.07 -10.73 13.55
C VAL A 15 9.75 -9.98 13.78
N CYS A 16 9.73 -8.66 13.67
CA CYS A 16 8.50 -7.88 13.77
C CYS A 16 7.52 -8.16 12.62
N LEU A 17 8.03 -8.30 11.38
CA LEU A 17 7.22 -8.67 10.23
C LEU A 17 6.59 -10.05 10.42
N THR A 18 7.36 -11.05 10.86
CA THR A 18 6.86 -12.41 11.11
C THR A 18 5.85 -12.48 12.25
N ALA A 19 6.02 -11.71 13.34
CA ALA A 19 5.07 -11.67 14.45
C ALA A 19 3.69 -11.13 14.05
N VAL A 20 3.63 -10.14 13.15
CA VAL A 20 2.36 -9.62 12.61
C VAL A 20 1.62 -10.68 11.79
N PHE A 21 2.36 -11.56 11.08
CA PHE A 21 1.75 -12.65 10.30
C PHE A 21 1.18 -13.79 11.17
N ILE A 22 1.73 -14.02 12.37
CA ILE A 22 1.23 -15.05 13.30
C ILE A 22 -0.08 -14.59 13.96
N LYS A 23 -0.14 -13.35 14.48
CA LYS A 23 -1.34 -12.81 15.14
C LYS A 23 -2.53 -12.60 14.20
N ALA A 24 -2.33 -12.59 12.88
CA ALA A 24 -3.40 -12.50 11.90
C ALA A 24 -4.16 -13.82 11.67
N GLN A 25 -3.70 -14.94 12.24
CA GLN A 25 -4.26 -16.28 12.00
C GLN A 25 -5.26 -16.74 13.08
N ASP A 26 -5.28 -16.11 14.26
CA ASP A 26 -6.07 -16.58 15.42
C ASP A 26 -7.48 -15.97 15.56
N ALA A 27 -8.03 -15.37 14.50
CA ALA A 27 -9.43 -14.96 14.51
C ALA A 27 -10.33 -16.19 14.33
N ALA A 28 -10.72 -16.82 15.43
CA ALA A 28 -11.66 -17.93 15.47
C ALA A 28 -12.99 -17.53 14.78
N ILE A 29 -13.40 -18.32 13.81
CA ILE A 29 -14.64 -18.10 13.06
C ILE A 29 -15.81 -18.45 13.98
N HIS A 30 -16.58 -17.45 14.42
CA HIS A 30 -17.85 -17.71 15.10
C HIS A 30 -18.99 -17.71 14.07
N TYR A 31 -19.68 -18.84 13.97
CA TYR A 31 -20.88 -18.95 13.17
C TYR A 31 -22.08 -18.50 14.00
N LEU A 32 -22.84 -17.53 13.50
CA LEU A 32 -24.13 -17.12 14.07
C LEU A 32 -25.24 -17.48 13.11
N ASP A 33 -26.24 -18.20 13.59
CA ASP A 33 -27.46 -18.47 12.86
C ASP A 33 -28.40 -17.27 13.00
N VAL A 34 -28.88 -16.76 11.86
CA VAL A 34 -29.87 -15.69 11.79
C VAL A 34 -31.19 -16.28 11.32
N LEU A 35 -32.23 -16.03 12.11
CA LEU A 35 -33.55 -16.57 11.90
C LEU A 35 -34.53 -15.41 11.68
N ASP A 36 -35.02 -15.27 10.46
CA ASP A 36 -36.06 -14.30 10.11
C ASP A 36 -37.43 -15.00 10.25
N LEU A 37 -38.28 -14.47 11.12
CA LEU A 37 -39.63 -14.96 11.39
C LEU A 37 -40.64 -14.35 10.40
N LYS A 38 -41.76 -15.05 10.15
CA LYS A 38 -42.81 -14.58 9.22
C LYS A 38 -43.47 -13.26 9.66
N ASN A 39 -43.46 -12.97 10.96
CA ASN A 39 -43.95 -11.72 11.54
C ASN A 39 -42.98 -10.53 11.36
N GLY A 40 -41.82 -10.72 10.73
CA GLY A 40 -40.82 -9.68 10.49
C GLY A 40 -39.78 -9.54 11.61
N SER A 41 -39.89 -10.28 12.72
CA SER A 41 -38.89 -10.29 13.78
C SER A 41 -37.63 -11.06 13.34
N ARG A 42 -36.45 -10.61 13.80
CA ARG A 42 -35.16 -11.23 13.52
C ARG A 42 -34.49 -11.69 14.81
N LEU A 43 -34.07 -12.95 14.85
CA LEU A 43 -33.35 -13.55 15.97
C LEU A 43 -31.93 -13.92 15.53
N THR A 44 -30.95 -13.73 16.42
CA THR A 44 -29.53 -14.01 16.17
C THR A 44 -28.97 -14.85 17.31
N GLY A 45 -28.29 -15.96 17.01
CA GLY A 45 -27.92 -16.97 17.99
C GLY A 45 -27.30 -18.20 17.35
N THR A 46 -27.35 -19.35 18.05
CA THR A 46 -26.84 -20.64 17.56
C THR A 46 -27.90 -21.73 17.74
N ILE A 47 -28.16 -22.52 16.70
CA ILE A 47 -29.03 -23.69 16.81
C ILE A 47 -28.27 -24.79 17.55
N THR A 48 -28.76 -25.19 18.72
CA THR A 48 -28.06 -26.18 19.55
C THR A 48 -28.58 -27.60 19.30
N ARG A 49 -29.87 -27.75 18.97
CA ARG A 49 -30.49 -29.06 18.73
C ARG A 49 -31.79 -28.95 17.92
N ILE A 50 -32.07 -29.98 17.13
CA ILE A 50 -33.38 -30.20 16.49
C ILE A 50 -33.99 -31.40 17.21
N GLU A 51 -35.01 -31.16 18.04
CA GLU A 51 -35.59 -32.20 18.91
C GLU A 51 -36.73 -32.97 18.24
N SER A 52 -37.28 -32.46 17.14
CA SER A 52 -38.29 -33.09 16.31
C SER A 52 -38.41 -32.30 15.02
N ASP A 53 -38.95 -32.90 13.96
CA ASP A 53 -39.09 -32.35 12.59
C ASP A 53 -39.88 -31.02 12.49
N SER A 54 -40.26 -30.43 13.63
CA SER A 54 -41.08 -29.24 13.75
C SER A 54 -40.60 -28.19 14.76
N VAL A 55 -39.55 -28.44 15.59
CA VAL A 55 -39.09 -27.50 16.64
C VAL A 55 -37.57 -27.32 16.64
N TYR A 56 -37.12 -26.08 16.50
CA TYR A 56 -35.72 -25.66 16.62
C TYR A 56 -35.43 -25.15 18.04
N VAL A 57 -34.40 -25.69 18.69
CA VAL A 57 -33.87 -25.16 19.95
C VAL A 57 -32.79 -24.12 19.64
N PHE A 58 -33.14 -22.85 19.81
CA PHE A 58 -32.33 -21.70 19.44
C PHE A 58 -31.76 -21.00 20.67
N LYS A 59 -30.44 -20.96 20.80
CA LYS A 59 -29.77 -20.23 21.89
C LYS A 59 -29.39 -18.84 21.40
N LEU A 60 -29.99 -17.81 22.00
CA LEU A 60 -29.69 -16.41 21.72
C LEU A 60 -28.28 -16.05 22.18
N VAL A 61 -27.70 -15.01 21.57
CA VAL A 61 -26.42 -14.41 22.01
C VAL A 61 -26.48 -13.95 23.48
N THR A 62 -27.66 -13.58 23.98
CA THR A 62 -27.91 -13.21 25.38
C THR A 62 -27.92 -14.40 26.35
N GLY A 63 -27.77 -15.63 25.86
CA GLY A 63 -27.75 -16.86 26.67
C GLY A 63 -29.11 -17.53 26.85
N ALA A 64 -30.22 -16.89 26.48
CA ALA A 64 -31.56 -17.45 26.58
C ALA A 64 -31.81 -18.52 25.50
N THR A 65 -32.43 -19.64 25.88
CA THR A 65 -32.84 -20.71 24.97
C THR A 65 -34.31 -20.58 24.61
N LEU A 66 -34.62 -20.58 23.30
CA LEU A 66 -35.96 -20.48 22.76
C LEU A 66 -36.32 -21.72 21.95
N TYR A 67 -37.56 -22.16 22.08
CA TYR A 67 -38.15 -23.22 21.25
C TYR A 67 -38.97 -22.55 20.14
N ILE A 68 -38.51 -22.68 18.90
CA ILE A 68 -39.13 -22.03 17.74
C ILE A 68 -39.72 -23.10 16.83
N HIS A 69 -41.02 -23.02 16.58
CA HIS A 69 -41.69 -23.91 15.63
C HIS A 69 -41.26 -23.59 14.19
N SER A 70 -40.95 -24.62 13.40
CA SER A 70 -40.51 -24.50 12.00
C SER A 70 -41.49 -23.72 11.12
N ARG A 71 -42.80 -23.75 11.43
CA ARG A 71 -43.85 -23.03 10.68
C ARG A 71 -43.74 -21.51 10.75
N THR A 72 -43.16 -20.99 11.82
CA THR A 72 -43.00 -19.54 12.09
C THR A 72 -41.75 -18.98 11.41
N VAL A 73 -40.81 -19.85 11.03
CA VAL A 73 -39.58 -19.48 10.34
C VAL A 73 -39.88 -19.15 8.89
N LYS A 74 -39.47 -17.96 8.46
CA LYS A 74 -39.55 -17.55 7.05
C LYS A 74 -38.25 -17.91 6.31
N ARG A 75 -37.11 -17.65 6.95
CA ARG A 75 -35.79 -17.91 6.39
C ARG A 75 -34.79 -18.18 7.50
N LEU A 76 -33.96 -19.19 7.28
CA LEU A 76 -32.80 -19.53 8.11
C LEU A 76 -31.54 -19.40 7.26
N TYR A 77 -30.55 -18.66 7.74
CA TYR A 77 -29.25 -18.59 7.10
C TYR A 77 -28.16 -18.32 8.14
N GLN A 78 -26.97 -18.83 7.85
CA GLN A 78 -25.82 -18.67 8.70
C GLN A 78 -25.05 -17.39 8.33
N LYS A 79 -24.81 -16.54 9.33
CA LYS A 79 -24.00 -15.34 9.23
C LYS A 79 -22.71 -15.55 9.99
N VAL A 80 -21.59 -15.53 9.29
CA VAL A 80 -20.26 -15.55 9.93
C VAL A 80 -20.05 -14.21 10.62
N GLN A 81 -19.83 -14.22 11.94
CA GLN A 81 -19.53 -13.02 12.71
C GLN A 81 -18.18 -13.23 13.42
N GLY A 82 -17.26 -12.28 13.29
CA GLY A 82 -15.93 -12.41 13.90
C GLY A 82 -14.92 -13.23 13.09
N GLY A 83 -15.19 -13.53 11.82
CA GLY A 83 -14.09 -13.77 10.90
C GLY A 83 -13.21 -12.52 10.82
N PRO A 84 -11.89 -12.64 10.53
CA PRO A 84 -11.13 -11.47 10.13
C PRO A 84 -11.89 -10.77 8.99
N LEU A 85 -11.56 -9.52 8.65
CA LEU A 85 -12.09 -8.80 7.47
C LEU A 85 -11.99 -9.58 6.11
N LEU A 86 -11.55 -10.84 6.15
CA LEU A 86 -11.19 -11.83 5.13
C LEU A 86 -12.33 -12.60 4.45
N LEU A 87 -13.61 -12.38 4.77
CA LEU A 87 -14.72 -12.96 3.96
C LEU A 87 -15.42 -11.94 3.06
N LYS A 88 -14.82 -10.76 2.83
CA LYS A 88 -15.16 -10.05 1.59
C LYS A 88 -14.54 -10.86 0.45
N SER A 89 -15.38 -11.36 -0.46
CA SER A 89 -14.94 -12.10 -1.65
C SER A 89 -13.74 -11.41 -2.29
N TYR A 90 -12.67 -12.16 -2.55
CA TYR A 90 -11.45 -11.67 -3.18
C TYR A 90 -11.78 -11.14 -4.57
N ASN A 91 -12.07 -9.86 -4.66
CA ASN A 91 -12.45 -9.18 -5.90
C ASN A 91 -11.29 -8.36 -6.47
N PHE A 92 -10.05 -8.84 -6.28
CA PHE A 92 -8.89 -8.17 -6.85
C PHE A 92 -8.62 -8.71 -8.25
N ARG A 93 -8.61 -7.80 -9.23
CA ARG A 93 -8.34 -8.16 -10.62
C ARG A 93 -6.87 -8.53 -10.80
N GLU A 94 -6.56 -9.80 -10.95
CA GLU A 94 -5.17 -10.28 -11.08
C GLU A 94 -4.57 -10.07 -12.48
N ARG A 95 -5.40 -9.77 -13.48
CA ARG A 95 -4.98 -9.56 -14.87
C ARG A 95 -5.64 -8.37 -15.54
N GLY A 96 -4.87 -7.63 -16.32
CA GLY A 96 -5.34 -6.53 -17.13
C GLY A 96 -4.68 -5.20 -16.81
N TRP A 97 -5.19 -4.15 -17.43
CA TRP A 97 -4.73 -2.79 -17.23
C TRP A 97 -5.06 -2.29 -15.82
N TYR A 98 -4.15 -1.52 -15.26
CA TYR A 98 -4.38 -0.80 -14.02
C TYR A 98 -3.75 0.59 -14.08
N GLY A 99 -4.36 1.53 -13.36
CA GLY A 99 -3.78 2.83 -13.06
C GLY A 99 -3.37 2.88 -11.59
N LEU A 100 -2.25 3.52 -11.27
CA LEU A 100 -1.86 3.83 -9.90
C LEU A 100 -1.49 5.31 -9.80
N ILE A 101 -2.08 5.97 -8.82
CA ILE A 101 -1.70 7.32 -8.40
C ILE A 101 -1.19 7.19 -6.97
N GLN A 102 0.00 7.70 -6.70
CA GLN A 102 0.65 7.58 -5.40
C GLN A 102 1.26 8.92 -5.00
N MET A 103 1.15 9.24 -3.71
CA MET A 103 1.82 10.37 -3.08
C MET A 103 2.92 9.83 -2.18
N ASP A 104 4.05 10.53 -2.16
CA ASP A 104 5.20 10.15 -1.35
C ASP A 104 5.64 11.29 -0.44
N PHE A 105 5.88 10.96 0.81
CA PHE A 105 6.60 11.77 1.75
C PHE A 105 8.04 11.27 1.79
N MET A 106 8.97 12.16 1.52
CA MET A 106 10.38 11.82 1.40
C MET A 106 11.14 12.44 2.55
N ASP A 107 11.98 11.65 3.20
CA ASP A 107 12.93 12.16 4.17
C ASP A 107 14.32 11.60 3.86
N GLY A 108 15.36 12.43 4.00
CA GLY A 108 16.72 12.01 3.69
C GLY A 108 17.67 13.12 3.29
N GLN A 109 18.92 12.71 3.09
CA GLN A 109 20.04 13.61 2.86
C GLN A 109 20.25 13.82 1.36
N ALA A 110 20.34 15.09 0.95
CA ALA A 110 21.18 15.46 -0.19
C ALA A 110 22.62 15.57 0.35
N VAL A 111 23.62 15.07 -0.36
CA VAL A 111 25.03 15.12 0.09
C VAL A 111 25.35 16.53 0.62
N ASN A 112 25.69 16.61 1.92
CA ASN A 112 26.01 17.83 2.71
C ASN A 112 24.86 18.75 3.16
N SER A 113 23.61 18.28 3.18
CA SER A 113 22.47 19.05 3.71
C SER A 113 21.75 18.32 4.87
N PRO A 114 21.16 19.05 5.83
CA PRO A 114 20.36 18.47 6.92
C PRO A 114 19.16 17.67 6.38
N LEU A 115 18.51 16.88 7.24
CA LEU A 115 17.25 16.21 6.93
C LEU A 115 16.23 17.25 6.47
N ILE A 116 15.86 17.21 5.19
CA ILE A 116 14.88 18.14 4.61
C ILE A 116 13.71 17.31 4.07
N PRO A 117 12.49 17.50 4.59
CA PRO A 117 11.32 16.81 4.08
C PRO A 117 11.05 17.22 2.63
N GLY A 118 10.69 16.23 1.83
CA GLY A 118 10.30 16.38 0.43
C GLY A 118 8.96 15.69 0.17
N PHE A 119 8.41 15.97 -1.01
CA PHE A 119 7.15 15.42 -1.45
C PHE A 119 7.27 14.91 -2.89
N GLY A 120 6.55 13.82 -3.19
CA GLY A 120 6.48 13.25 -4.52
C GLY A 120 5.06 12.90 -4.94
N LEU A 121 4.82 12.98 -6.24
CA LEU A 121 3.61 12.48 -6.88
C LEU A 121 4.00 11.55 -8.01
N ASN A 122 3.40 10.37 -8.01
CA ASN A 122 3.59 9.35 -9.02
C ASN A 122 2.26 9.08 -9.71
N ALA A 123 2.28 9.10 -11.03
CA ALA A 123 1.19 8.63 -11.85
C ALA A 123 1.75 7.56 -12.80
N GLN A 124 1.17 6.37 -12.78
CA GLN A 124 1.63 5.26 -13.60
C GLN A 124 0.44 4.45 -14.14
N VAL A 125 0.66 3.89 -15.33
CA VAL A 125 -0.27 3.00 -16.00
C VAL A 125 0.49 1.74 -16.35
N GLY A 126 -0.14 0.59 -16.16
CA GLY A 126 0.50 -0.68 -16.41
C GLY A 126 -0.44 -1.79 -16.76
N TYR A 127 0.16 -2.92 -17.10
CA TYR A 127 -0.51 -4.15 -17.38
C TYR A 127 -0.05 -5.22 -16.39
N ARG A 128 -1.02 -5.89 -15.76
CA ARG A 128 -0.79 -6.99 -14.84
C ARG A 128 -0.97 -8.30 -15.58
N LEU A 129 0.08 -9.13 -15.61
CA LEU A 129 0.07 -10.45 -16.23
C LEU A 129 -0.39 -11.52 -15.23
N GLN A 130 0.09 -11.40 -14.01
CA GLN A 130 -0.23 -12.31 -12.90
C GLN A 130 -0.16 -11.55 -11.57
N ARG A 131 -0.60 -12.20 -10.49
CA ARG A 131 -0.53 -11.65 -9.13
C ARG A 131 0.89 -11.21 -8.75
N LEU A 132 1.91 -11.99 -9.12
CA LEU A 132 3.32 -11.74 -8.75
C LEU A 132 4.06 -10.79 -9.70
N TYR A 133 3.57 -10.60 -10.93
CA TYR A 133 4.28 -9.82 -11.94
C TYR A 133 3.31 -8.92 -12.71
N GLY A 134 3.48 -7.62 -12.53
CA GLY A 134 2.90 -6.56 -13.34
C GLY A 134 3.98 -5.57 -13.74
N PHE A 135 3.81 -5.01 -14.93
CA PHE A 135 4.70 -3.99 -15.49
C PHE A 135 3.91 -2.70 -15.65
N SER A 136 4.49 -1.58 -15.24
CA SER A 136 3.92 -0.25 -15.44
C SER A 136 4.97 0.73 -15.91
N GLY A 137 4.53 1.73 -16.68
CA GLY A 137 5.30 2.92 -16.97
C GLY A 137 4.65 4.12 -16.29
N GLY A 138 5.45 5.06 -15.81
CA GLY A 138 4.93 6.22 -15.09
C GLY A 138 5.84 7.43 -15.13
N VAL A 139 5.27 8.52 -14.64
CA VAL A 139 5.97 9.77 -14.38
C VAL A 139 5.92 10.05 -12.89
N ARG A 140 7.05 10.54 -12.37
CA ARG A 140 7.23 10.90 -10.97
C ARG A 140 7.68 12.34 -10.88
N TYR A 141 6.88 13.17 -10.24
CA TYR A 141 7.28 14.49 -9.81
C TYR A 141 7.85 14.38 -8.39
N SER A 142 9.04 14.92 -8.15
CA SER A 142 9.70 14.94 -6.84
C SER A 142 10.19 16.35 -6.52
N GLN A 143 9.81 16.86 -5.36
CA GLN A 143 10.32 18.08 -4.78
C GLN A 143 11.11 17.74 -3.53
N PHE A 144 12.43 17.85 -3.62
CA PHE A 144 13.35 17.40 -2.58
C PHE A 144 13.52 18.42 -1.44
N ASN A 145 13.26 19.70 -1.70
CA ASN A 145 13.28 20.72 -0.67
C ASN A 145 12.11 21.67 -0.89
N LEU A 146 11.25 21.81 0.13
CA LEU A 146 10.08 22.68 0.09
C LEU A 146 10.47 24.16 -0.07
N GLN A 147 11.67 24.54 0.36
CA GLN A 147 12.21 25.90 0.26
C GLN A 147 13.08 26.13 -0.98
N SER A 148 13.46 25.06 -1.72
CA SER A 148 14.26 25.18 -2.94
C SER A 148 13.39 25.03 -4.20
N VAL A 149 13.87 25.61 -5.30
CA VAL A 149 13.23 25.55 -6.63
C VAL A 149 13.60 24.24 -7.36
N GLU A 150 14.35 23.35 -6.73
CA GLU A 150 14.81 22.07 -7.28
C GLU A 150 13.66 21.06 -7.41
N LYS A 151 13.10 20.99 -8.62
CA LYS A 151 12.04 20.05 -9.01
C LYS A 151 12.59 19.04 -10.00
N VAL A 152 12.29 17.77 -9.77
CA VAL A 152 12.70 16.66 -10.65
C VAL A 152 11.48 15.94 -11.15
N LEU A 153 11.41 15.75 -12.46
CA LEU A 153 10.41 14.93 -13.13
C LEU A 153 11.11 13.71 -13.71
N ALA A 154 10.77 12.50 -13.26
CA ALA A 154 11.37 11.27 -13.74
C ALA A 154 10.37 10.41 -14.49
N GLY A 155 10.77 9.91 -15.65
CA GLY A 155 10.06 8.84 -16.36
C GLY A 155 10.65 7.50 -15.96
N TYR A 156 9.82 6.53 -15.60
CA TYR A 156 10.29 5.23 -15.11
C TYR A 156 9.40 4.07 -15.55
N GLY A 157 10.01 2.89 -15.61
CA GLY A 157 9.31 1.61 -15.62
C GLY A 157 9.32 1.02 -14.20
N GLU A 158 8.24 0.35 -13.83
CA GLU A 158 8.08 -0.33 -12.54
C GLU A 158 7.62 -1.77 -12.75
N VAL A 159 8.27 -2.69 -12.04
CA VAL A 159 7.78 -4.06 -11.85
C VAL A 159 7.17 -4.16 -10.46
N ARG A 160 5.94 -4.67 -10.36
CA ARG A 160 5.19 -4.80 -9.10
C ARG A 160 4.56 -6.17 -8.95
N GLY A 161 4.63 -6.74 -7.75
CA GLY A 161 4.04 -8.03 -7.41
C GLY A 161 3.31 -8.05 -6.06
N TYR A 162 2.26 -8.86 -5.96
CA TYR A 162 1.46 -9.07 -4.75
C TYR A 162 1.64 -10.51 -4.25
N LEU A 163 2.05 -10.67 -3.00
CA LEU A 163 2.44 -11.99 -2.49
C LEU A 163 1.23 -12.89 -2.18
N LEU A 164 0.15 -12.33 -1.61
CA LEU A 164 -0.98 -13.09 -1.09
C LEU A 164 -2.27 -12.87 -1.91
N PRO A 165 -3.06 -13.93 -2.20
CA PRO A 165 -4.40 -13.81 -2.80
C PRO A 165 -5.44 -13.44 -1.74
N ARG A 166 -5.21 -12.36 -1.01
CA ARG A 166 -6.10 -11.88 0.05
C ARG A 166 -6.49 -10.43 -0.21
N GLN A 167 -7.56 -9.97 0.43
CA GLN A 167 -7.99 -8.57 0.32
C GLN A 167 -6.90 -7.59 0.77
N VAL A 168 -6.20 -7.95 1.85
CA VAL A 168 -4.96 -7.30 2.27
C VAL A 168 -3.78 -8.17 1.79
N SER A 169 -2.91 -7.61 0.96
CA SER A 169 -1.75 -8.33 0.45
C SER A 169 -0.49 -7.49 0.55
N PRO A 170 0.62 -8.04 1.09
CA PRO A 170 1.94 -7.47 0.88
C PRO A 170 2.25 -7.35 -0.61
N PHE A 171 2.97 -6.28 -0.96
CA PHE A 171 3.49 -6.05 -2.30
C PHE A 171 4.96 -5.67 -2.25
N TYR A 172 5.65 -5.96 -3.33
CA TYR A 172 6.96 -5.41 -3.64
C TYR A 172 6.89 -4.69 -4.99
N ALA A 173 7.67 -3.64 -5.14
CA ALA A 173 7.81 -2.90 -6.37
C ALA A 173 9.26 -2.45 -6.56
N LEU A 174 9.70 -2.42 -7.81
CA LEU A 174 10.99 -1.88 -8.19
C LEU A 174 10.79 -0.97 -9.39
N ALA A 175 11.03 0.32 -9.19
CA ALA A 175 11.00 1.33 -10.24
C ALA A 175 12.43 1.65 -10.71
N ALA A 176 12.63 1.83 -12.01
CA ALA A 176 13.89 2.27 -12.60
C ALA A 176 13.63 3.13 -13.84
N GLY A 177 14.44 4.16 -14.06
CA GLY A 177 14.22 5.11 -15.14
C GLY A 177 15.22 6.26 -15.17
N PHE A 178 14.78 7.37 -15.74
CA PHE A 178 15.60 8.56 -15.92
C PHE A 178 14.86 9.81 -15.46
N GLY A 179 15.54 10.62 -14.66
CA GLY A 179 15.08 11.92 -14.20
C GLY A 179 15.44 13.03 -15.18
N TRP A 180 14.61 14.05 -15.25
CA TRP A 180 14.89 15.34 -15.85
C TRP A 180 14.64 16.42 -14.80
N THR A 181 15.61 17.31 -14.63
CA THR A 181 15.55 18.44 -13.71
C THR A 181 15.13 19.68 -14.47
N TYR A 182 14.12 20.40 -14.00
CA TYR A 182 13.70 21.68 -14.60
C TYR A 182 13.92 22.80 -13.58
N VAL A 183 14.68 23.83 -13.96
CA VAL A 183 14.97 24.98 -13.09
C VAL A 183 14.37 26.23 -13.74
N ARG A 184 13.48 26.93 -13.03
CA ARG A 184 12.76 28.11 -13.54
C ARG A 184 13.26 29.43 -12.91
N SER A 185 14.52 29.52 -12.51
CA SER A 185 15.04 30.77 -11.91
C SER A 185 16.49 31.11 -12.31
N GLY A 186 16.58 32.28 -12.96
CA GLY A 186 17.66 33.27 -13.17
C GLY A 186 19.16 32.94 -13.21
N ASN A 187 19.68 31.96 -12.47
CA ASN A 187 21.14 31.79 -12.28
C ASN A 187 21.66 30.36 -12.51
N ILE A 188 20.81 29.41 -12.91
CA ILE A 188 21.20 28.02 -13.17
C ILE A 188 21.01 27.75 -14.66
N LEU A 189 22.14 27.61 -15.38
CA LEU A 189 22.18 27.53 -16.85
C LEU A 189 21.75 26.18 -17.40
N ASN A 190 22.02 25.08 -16.68
CA ASN A 190 21.68 23.72 -17.10
C ASN A 190 21.58 22.80 -15.89
N ALA A 191 20.49 22.04 -15.82
CA ALA A 191 20.33 20.95 -14.87
C ALA A 191 20.12 19.67 -15.68
N SER A 192 21.06 18.73 -15.54
CA SER A 192 20.97 17.41 -16.18
C SER A 192 20.42 16.42 -15.16
N GLY A 193 19.28 15.83 -15.49
CA GLY A 193 18.76 14.73 -14.70
C GLY A 193 19.53 13.45 -14.96
N GLY A 194 19.35 12.45 -14.10
CA GLY A 194 20.16 11.24 -14.12
C GLY A 194 19.35 9.99 -13.80
N PHE A 195 20.06 8.88 -13.68
CA PHE A 195 19.48 7.59 -13.37
C PHE A 195 18.66 7.63 -12.07
N TYR A 196 17.47 7.03 -12.15
CA TYR A 196 16.50 6.90 -11.08
C TYR A 196 16.24 5.43 -10.81
N TRP A 197 16.25 5.02 -9.54
CA TRP A 197 15.68 3.75 -9.14
C TRP A 197 15.12 3.81 -7.72
N SER A 198 14.08 3.02 -7.46
CA SER A 198 13.35 3.04 -6.20
C SER A 198 12.74 1.67 -5.88
N PRO A 199 13.39 0.84 -5.06
CA PRO A 199 12.75 -0.31 -4.42
C PRO A 199 11.69 0.14 -3.42
N GLN A 200 10.57 -0.58 -3.36
CA GLN A 200 9.47 -0.33 -2.45
C GLN A 200 8.84 -1.65 -1.99
N ILE A 201 8.43 -1.69 -0.72
CA ILE A 201 7.61 -2.75 -0.15
C ILE A 201 6.42 -2.13 0.57
N GLY A 202 5.30 -2.83 0.62
CA GLY A 202 4.11 -2.27 1.26
C GLY A 202 2.96 -3.23 1.39
N LEU A 203 1.81 -2.68 1.75
CA LEU A 203 0.55 -3.38 1.90
C LEU A 203 -0.49 -2.77 0.95
N ARG A 204 -1.11 -3.64 0.17
CA ARG A 204 -2.34 -3.36 -0.56
C ARG A 204 -3.49 -3.59 0.39
N LEU A 205 -4.31 -2.56 0.60
CA LEU A 205 -5.53 -2.62 1.39
C LEU A 205 -6.71 -2.87 0.46
N GLY A 206 -7.74 -3.55 0.97
CA GLY A 206 -8.86 -4.02 0.17
C GLY A 206 -9.62 -2.96 -0.61
N ALA A 207 -10.33 -3.41 -1.65
CA ALA A 207 -11.09 -2.54 -2.54
C ALA A 207 -12.30 -1.87 -1.85
N PHE A 208 -12.41 -0.55 -1.99
CA PHE A 208 -13.65 0.21 -1.84
C PHE A 208 -14.33 0.26 -3.21
N ARG A 209 -15.31 -0.64 -3.43
CA ARG A 209 -15.99 -0.87 -4.73
C ARG A 209 -15.02 -1.28 -5.85
N ASN A 210 -14.40 -0.31 -6.53
CA ASN A 210 -13.48 -0.51 -7.65
C ASN A 210 -12.10 0.15 -7.44
N THR A 211 -11.85 0.80 -6.30
CA THR A 211 -10.56 1.43 -6.00
C THR A 211 -9.88 0.71 -4.85
N VAL A 212 -8.58 0.48 -4.98
CA VAL A 212 -7.75 -0.26 -4.04
C VAL A 212 -6.72 0.69 -3.44
N ALA A 213 -6.67 0.82 -2.11
CA ALA A 213 -5.68 1.64 -1.45
C ALA A 213 -4.35 0.86 -1.25
N THR A 214 -3.24 1.58 -1.23
CA THR A 214 -1.90 1.04 -0.98
C THR A 214 -1.13 1.94 -0.03
N ILE A 215 -0.33 1.34 0.84
CA ILE A 215 0.61 2.04 1.71
C ILE A 215 1.94 1.31 1.59
N GLY A 216 3.03 2.03 1.39
CA GLY A 216 4.34 1.40 1.23
C GLY A 216 5.48 2.27 1.73
N ILE A 217 6.58 1.62 2.06
CA ILE A 217 7.85 2.24 2.40
C ILE A 217 8.84 1.84 1.32
N GLY A 218 9.60 2.79 0.83
CA GLY A 218 10.63 2.57 -0.18
C GLY A 218 11.88 3.37 0.10
N TYR A 219 12.84 3.21 -0.80
CA TYR A 219 14.07 3.98 -0.78
C TYR A 219 14.36 4.44 -2.20
N GLN A 220 14.47 5.75 -2.39
CA GLN A 220 14.68 6.36 -3.68
C GLN A 220 16.14 6.80 -3.83
N PHE A 221 16.69 6.48 -4.99
CA PHE A 221 17.98 6.95 -5.46
C PHE A 221 17.77 7.76 -6.72
N GLN A 222 18.17 9.03 -6.70
CA GLN A 222 18.08 9.91 -7.85
C GLN A 222 19.42 10.63 -8.02
N ARG A 223 20.06 10.44 -9.18
CA ARG A 223 21.21 11.26 -9.57
C ARG A 223 20.73 12.51 -10.30
N ALA A 224 21.35 13.65 -9.97
CA ALA A 224 21.14 14.93 -10.65
C ALA A 224 22.47 15.68 -10.72
N ALA A 225 22.75 16.33 -11.85
CA ALA A 225 23.90 17.21 -12.00
C ALA A 225 23.40 18.65 -12.23
N PHE A 226 23.87 19.57 -11.40
CA PHE A 226 23.54 20.98 -11.50
C PHE A 226 24.79 21.77 -11.91
N ASN A 227 24.67 22.55 -12.98
CA ASN A 227 25.72 23.46 -13.42
C ASN A 227 25.42 24.87 -12.91
N TYR A 228 26.24 25.36 -11.99
CA TYR A 228 26.15 26.72 -11.45
C TYR A 228 27.17 27.62 -12.15
N ASN A 229 26.78 28.87 -12.45
CA ASN A 229 27.75 29.93 -12.70
C ASN A 229 28.21 30.50 -11.36
N ILE A 230 29.53 30.62 -11.20
CA ILE A 230 30.14 31.11 -9.95
C ILE A 230 29.85 32.62 -9.74
N SER A 231 29.66 33.39 -10.83
CA SER A 231 29.33 34.82 -10.81
C SER A 231 28.76 35.27 -12.15
N GLN A 232 28.01 36.38 -12.19
CA GLN A 232 27.55 37.01 -13.45
C GLN A 232 28.72 37.52 -14.33
N TRP A 233 29.93 37.57 -13.78
CA TRP A 233 31.14 38.12 -14.41
C TRP A 233 32.22 37.06 -14.69
N ASP A 234 32.04 35.82 -14.21
CA ASP A 234 32.98 34.71 -14.40
C ASP A 234 32.31 33.59 -15.21
N ARG A 235 32.88 33.26 -16.38
CA ARG A 235 32.38 32.23 -17.30
C ARG A 235 32.73 30.80 -16.87
N ARG A 236 33.30 30.61 -15.67
CA ARG A 236 33.58 29.28 -15.11
C ARG A 236 32.30 28.61 -14.63
N THR A 237 32.03 27.43 -15.17
CA THR A 237 30.92 26.55 -14.78
C THR A 237 31.39 25.56 -13.71
N LEU A 238 30.67 25.49 -12.58
CA LEU A 238 30.84 24.43 -11.60
C LEU A 238 29.80 23.33 -11.84
N GLU A 239 30.26 22.14 -12.20
CA GLU A 239 29.44 20.93 -12.27
C GLU A 239 29.35 20.30 -10.87
N LYS A 240 28.19 20.37 -10.22
CA LYS A 240 27.92 19.67 -8.96
C LYS A 240 27.05 18.46 -9.22
N ARG A 241 27.63 17.27 -9.11
CA ARG A 241 26.89 16.00 -9.13
C ARG A 241 26.35 15.69 -7.74
N ILE A 242 25.03 15.55 -7.63
CA ILE A 242 24.33 15.25 -6.40
C ILE A 242 23.61 13.90 -6.57
N GLU A 243 23.83 12.99 -5.63
CA GLU A 243 23.03 11.77 -5.51
C GLU A 243 22.09 11.94 -4.32
N PHE A 244 20.79 12.02 -4.61
CA PHE A 244 19.76 12.05 -3.59
C PHE A 244 19.45 10.62 -3.16
N ARG A 245 19.46 10.40 -1.84
CA ARG A 245 19.13 9.13 -1.20
C ARG A 245 18.05 9.39 -0.17
N ARG A 246 16.83 8.92 -0.43
CA ARG A 246 15.65 9.27 0.38
C ARG A 246 14.85 8.05 0.78
N LEU A 247 14.50 7.98 2.06
CA LEU A 247 13.43 7.12 2.52
C LEU A 247 12.10 7.70 2.02
N THR A 248 11.23 6.85 1.49
CA THR A 248 9.94 7.26 0.97
C THR A 248 8.83 6.54 1.72
N LEU A 249 7.89 7.28 2.28
CA LEU A 249 6.61 6.76 2.76
C LEU A 249 5.56 7.13 1.72
N SER A 250 4.78 6.15 1.29
CA SER A 250 3.91 6.30 0.14
C SER A 250 2.50 5.84 0.44
N THR A 251 1.53 6.56 -0.11
CA THR A 251 0.11 6.18 -0.08
C THR A 251 -0.47 6.33 -1.49
N GLY A 252 -1.23 5.35 -1.95
CA GLY A 252 -1.70 5.35 -3.33
C GLY A 252 -3.04 4.68 -3.54
N LEU A 253 -3.66 5.02 -4.66
CA LEU A 253 -4.94 4.50 -5.12
C LEU A 253 -4.76 3.81 -6.46
N LEU A 254 -5.21 2.57 -6.52
CA LEU A 254 -5.14 1.69 -7.68
C LEU A 254 -6.55 1.48 -8.25
N PHE A 255 -6.64 1.59 -9.57
CA PHE A 255 -7.87 1.51 -10.36
C PHE A 255 -7.77 0.39 -11.40
#